data_AF-A0A7C1J2V7-F1
#
_entry.id   AF-A0A7C1J2V7-F1
#
_cell.length_a   1.000
_cell.length_b   1.000
_cell.length_c   1.000
_cell.angle_alpha   90.00
_cell.angle_beta   90.00
_cell.angle_gamma   90.00
#
_symmetry.space_group_name_H-M   'P 1'
#
loop_
_entity.id
_entity.type
_entity.pdbx_description
1 polymer ?
#
loop_
_entity_poly.entity_id
_entity_poly.type
_entity_poly.pdbx_seq_one_letter_code
_entity_poly.pdbx_strand_id
1 'polypeptide(L)' 'MGCLRALLCILFPPLAVIDRGCGTVLIVFALTLAGWVPGAIAALILNFVANDKPAS' A
#
# COMPACT_ATOMS: atom_id res chain seq x y z
N MET A 1 -8.91 23.76 1.31
CA MET A 1 -8.84 22.29 1.51
C MET A 1 -7.45 21.98 2.06
N GLY A 2 -7.31 21.89 3.39
CA GLY A 2 -6.00 21.93 4.05
C GLY A 2 -5.05 20.81 3.61
N CYS A 3 -3.78 21.13 3.38
CA CYS A 3 -2.73 20.17 2.99
C CYS A 3 -2.63 18.98 3.95
N LEU A 4 -2.96 19.16 5.24
CA LEU A 4 -3.02 18.07 6.21
C LEU A 4 -4.05 16.99 5.83
N ARG A 5 -5.20 17.37 5.25
CA ARG A 5 -6.21 16.42 4.78
C ARG A 5 -5.74 15.68 3.53
N ALA A 6 -5.01 16.35 2.64
CA ALA A 6 -4.41 15.70 1.48
C ALA A 6 -3.34 14.68 1.88
N LEU A 7 -2.49 15.02 2.85
CA LEU A 7 -1.47 14.11 3.38
C LEU A 7 -2.09 12.91 4.11
N LEU A 8 -3.16 13.12 4.89
CA LEU A 8 -3.90 12.04 5.53
C LEU A 8 -4.63 11.14 4.51
N CYS A 9 -5.17 11.69 3.41
CA CYS A 9 -5.73 10.91 2.31
C CYS A 9 -4.68 10.04 1.60
N ILE A 10 -3.42 10.46 1.58
CA ILE A 10 -2.33 9.72 0.92
C ILE A 10 -1.77 8.63 1.85
N LEU A 11 -1.66 8.90 3.15
CA LEU A 11 -1.09 7.96 4.13
C LEU A 11 -2.11 6.95 4.68
N PHE A 12 -3.38 7.36 4.82
CA PHE A 12 -4.50 6.52 5.27
C PHE A 12 -5.68 6.63 4.28
N PRO A 13 -5.53 6.08 3.05
CA PRO A 13 -6.52 6.18 1.99
C PRO A 13 -7.95 5.75 2.36
N PRO A 14 -8.18 4.65 3.11
CA PRO A 14 -9.55 4.18 3.36
C PRO A 14 -10.31 5.02 4.39
N LEU A 15 -9.61 5.63 5.36
CA LEU A 15 -10.26 6.40 6.43
C LEU A 15 -10.80 7.75 5.93
N ALA A 16 -10.13 8.37 4.95
CA ALA A 16 -10.56 9.65 4.41
C ALA A 16 -11.75 9.55 3.45
N VAL A 17 -12.06 8.34 2.97
CA VAL A 17 -13.09 8.08 1.95
C VAL A 17 -14.38 7.49 2.56
N ILE A 18 -14.39 7.10 3.85
CA ILE A 18 -15.62 6.72 4.57
C ILE A 18 -16.72 7.78 4.42
N ASP A 19 -16.34 9.05 4.43
CA ASP A 19 -17.26 10.18 4.29
C ASP A 19 -17.77 10.39 2.84
N ARG A 20 -17.06 9.86 1.83
CA ARG A 20 -17.41 9.98 0.40
C ARG A 20 -18.17 8.79 -0.18
N GLY A 21 -18.32 7.70 0.57
CA GLY A 21 -19.16 6.55 0.21
C GLY A 21 -18.42 5.20 0.14
N CYS A 22 -19.13 4.15 0.55
CA CYS A 22 -18.61 2.77 0.70
C CYS A 22 -17.95 2.22 -0.58
N GLY A 23 -18.49 2.53 -1.76
CA GLY A 23 -17.95 2.04 -3.03
C GLY A 23 -16.55 2.56 -3.35
N THR A 24 -16.25 3.82 -3.04
CA THR A 24 -14.92 4.40 -3.29
C THR A 24 -13.88 3.86 -2.30
N VAL A 25 -14.28 3.60 -1.04
CA VAL A 25 -13.38 2.97 -0.04
C VAL A 25 -12.92 1.61 -0.53
N LEU A 26 -13.84 0.77 -1.03
CA LEU A 26 -13.51 -0.57 -1.52
C LEU A 26 -12.55 -0.55 -2.71
N ILE A 27 -12.74 0.37 -3.66
CA ILE A 27 -11.86 0.51 -4.83
C ILE A 27 -10.45 0.93 -4.39
N VAL A 28 -10.34 1.95 -3.54
CA VAL A 28 -9.04 2.44 -3.05
C VAL A 28 -8.33 1.37 -2.20
N PHE A 29 -9.07 0.60 -1.41
CA PHE A 29 -8.55 -0.50 -0.62
C PHE A 29 -8.05 -1.66 -1.50
N ALA A 30 -8.82 -2.02 -2.54
CA ALA A 30 -8.42 -3.03 -3.52
C ALA A 30 -7.17 -2.59 -4.32
N LEU A 31 -7.08 -1.32 -4.71
CA LEU A 31 -5.92 -0.79 -5.43
C LEU A 31 -4.67 -0.74 -4.53
N THR A 32 -4.86 -0.41 -3.25
CA THR A 32 -3.78 -0.45 -2.24
C THR A 32 -3.27 -1.88 -2.04
N LEU A 33 -4.17 -2.85 -1.88
CA LEU A 33 -3.80 -4.26 -1.80
C LEU A 33 -3.12 -4.75 -3.08
N ALA A 34 -3.63 -4.37 -4.26
CA ALA A 34 -3.06 -4.74 -5.55
C ALA A 34 -1.64 -4.18 -5.79
N GLY A 35 -1.31 -3.01 -5.23
CA GLY A 35 0.05 -2.46 -5.25
C GLY A 35 0.94 -3.01 -4.13
N TRP A 36 0.35 -3.40 -2.99
CA TRP A 36 1.08 -3.92 -1.84
C TRP A 36 1.50 -5.38 -2.01
N VAL A 37 0.61 -6.23 -2.55
CA VAL A 37 0.91 -7.65 -2.82
C VAL A 37 2.18 -7.84 -3.68
N PRO A 38 2.36 -7.19 -4.84
CA PRO A 38 3.58 -7.34 -5.63
C PRO A 38 4.81 -6.76 -4.91
N GLY A 39 4.67 -5.69 -4.12
CA GLY A 39 5.76 -5.13 -3.32
C GLY A 39 6.23 -6.07 -2.19
N ALA A 40 5.28 -6.69 -1.49
CA ALA A 40 5.56 -7.68 -0.46
C ALA A 40 6.23 -8.93 -1.06
N ILE A 41 5.72 -9.43 -2.20
CA ILE A 41 6.32 -10.56 -2.92
C ILE A 41 7.74 -10.22 -3.38
N ALA A 42 7.96 -9.03 -3.97
CA ALA A 42 9.29 -8.61 -4.41
C ALA A 42 10.28 -8.52 -3.24
N ALA A 43 9.89 -7.95 -2.10
CA ALA A 43 10.73 -7.89 -0.91
C ALA A 43 11.07 -9.29 -0.37
N LEU A 44 10.11 -10.21 -0.42
CA LEU A 44 10.28 -11.58 0.06
C LEU A 44 11.23 -12.38 -0.86
N ILE A 45 11.07 -12.25 -2.19
CA ILE A 45 11.99 -12.83 -3.19
C ILE A 45 13.40 -12.26 -3.03
N LEU A 46 13.54 -10.94 -2.90
CA LEU A 46 14.85 -10.32 -2.70
C LEU A 46 15.55 -10.82 -1.44
N ASN A 47 14.82 -11.01 -0.33
CA ASN A 47 15.38 -11.60 0.88
C ASN A 47 15.82 -13.06 0.66
N PHE A 48 15.02 -13.88 -0.03
CA PHE A 48 15.42 -15.26 -0.35
C PHE A 48 16.66 -15.31 -1.25
N VAL A 49 16.70 -14.50 -2.32
CA VAL A 49 17.87 -14.38 -3.20
C VAL A 49 19.10 -13.86 -2.46
N ALA A 50 18.93 -12.92 -1.52
CA ALA A 50 20.03 -12.42 -0.69
C ALA A 50 20.56 -13.48 0.28
N ASN A 51 19.68 -14.34 0.82
CA ASN A 51 20.06 -15.43 1.71
C ASN A 51 20.75 -16.60 0.97
N ASP A 52 20.48 -16.77 -0.32
CA ASP A 52 21.16 -17.74 -1.20
C ASP A 52 22.52 -17.23 -1.74
N LYS A 53 22.91 -15.99 -1.42
CA LYS A 53 24.25 -15.50 -1.73
C LYS A 53 25.19 -16.03 -0.64
N PRO A 54 26.09 -17.01 -0.92
CA PRO A 54 27.13 -17.37 0.04
C PRO A 54 27.92 -16.09 0.31
N ALA A 55 27.99 -15.70 1.58
CA ALA A 55 28.81 -14.62 2.07
C ALA A 55 30.25 -14.89 1.57
N SER A 56 30.61 -14.25 0.46
CA SER A 56 31.97 -14.28 -0.09
C SER A 56 32.91 -13.48 0.78
#